data_AF-A0A6B2T1A6-F1
#
_entry.id   AF-A0A6B2T1A6-F1
#
_cell.length_a   1.000
_cell.length_b   1.000
_cell.length_c   1.000
_cell.angle_alpha   90.00
_cell.angle_beta   90.00
_cell.angle_gamma   90.00
#
_symmetry.space_group_name_H-M   'P 1'
#
loop_
_entity.id
_entity.type
_entity.pdbx_description
1 polymer ?
#
loop_
_entity_poly.entity_id
_entity_poly.type
_entity_poly.pdbx_seq_one_letter_code
_entity_poly.pdbx_strand_id
1 'polypeptide(L)'
;PAPPSPPAAVLQNSVAVGAGTLCNDIAWPRSAAAYAKGVAASRAAFPLTAGMPRNAMLCAAWPYRPKEAPVRITDDGPSNVLLVQNERDPATPLAGARKMRGALGERARMVVVDATGHDSYLDNGNACGDRTVTRFLATGERPDKDAYCGWRAHTRGPRPAFPVAPGR
;
A
#
# COMPACT_ATOMS: atom_id res chain seq x y z
N PRO A 1 8.73 29.01 0.26
CA PRO A 1 9.88 28.31 0.90
C PRO A 1 9.55 26.84 1.10
N ALA A 2 10.46 25.92 0.77
CA ALA A 2 10.26 24.52 1.13
C ALA A 2 10.24 24.40 2.68
N PRO A 3 9.42 23.51 3.25
CA PRO A 3 9.44 23.26 4.67
C PRO A 3 10.84 22.79 5.12
N PRO A 4 11.29 23.18 6.33
CA PRO A 4 12.60 22.78 6.83
C PRO A 4 12.68 21.25 6.96
N SER A 5 13.86 20.70 6.67
CA SER A 5 14.10 19.28 6.90
C SER A 5 14.00 18.95 8.40
N PRO A 6 13.50 17.76 8.77
CA PRO A 6 13.49 17.31 10.16
C PRO A 6 14.91 17.30 10.75
N PRO A 7 15.06 17.47 12.08
CA PRO A 7 16.36 17.35 12.74
C PRO A 7 17.03 16.00 12.46
N ALA A 8 18.36 15.98 12.35
CA ALA A 8 19.13 14.78 12.04
C ALA A 8 18.84 13.62 13.01
N ALA A 9 18.70 13.91 14.30
CA ALA A 9 18.36 12.91 15.31
C ALA A 9 17.00 12.24 15.05
N VAL A 10 16.01 13.00 14.54
CA VAL A 10 14.70 12.43 14.18
C VAL A 10 14.85 11.47 13.01
N LEU A 11 15.58 11.87 11.97
CA LEU A 11 15.85 11.00 10.81
C LEU A 11 16.61 9.73 11.20
N GLN A 12 17.64 9.86 12.04
CA GLN A 12 18.42 8.72 12.55
C GLN A 12 17.55 7.75 13.34
N ASN A 13 16.71 8.27 14.24
CA ASN A 13 15.80 7.44 15.03
C ASN A 13 14.78 6.72 14.13
N SER A 14 14.19 7.40 13.15
CA SER A 14 13.26 6.78 12.19
C SER A 14 13.93 5.68 11.37
N VAL A 15 15.15 5.91 10.88
CA VAL A 15 15.92 4.89 10.13
C VAL A 15 16.28 3.71 11.04
N ALA A 16 16.74 3.97 12.27
CA ALA A 16 17.13 2.92 13.21
C ALA A 16 15.94 2.01 13.57
N VAL A 17 14.78 2.60 13.87
CA VAL A 17 13.55 1.84 14.16
C VAL A 17 13.09 1.09 12.93
N GLY A 18 13.00 1.74 11.76
CA GLY A 18 12.56 1.09 10.52
C GLY A 18 13.47 -0.07 10.12
N ALA A 19 14.79 0.11 10.20
CA ALA A 19 15.77 -0.95 9.98
C ALA A 19 15.61 -2.10 10.98
N GLY A 20 15.48 -1.76 12.26
CA GLY A 20 15.27 -2.72 13.35
C GLY A 20 14.03 -3.58 13.14
N THR A 21 12.91 -2.99 12.71
CA THR A 21 11.68 -3.74 12.42
C THR A 21 11.84 -4.58 11.14
N LEU A 22 12.10 -3.94 9.99
CA LEU A 22 12.09 -4.60 8.69
C LEU A 22 13.08 -5.76 8.59
N CYS A 23 14.27 -5.61 9.17
CA CYS A 23 15.29 -6.66 9.11
C CYS A 23 15.03 -7.82 10.07
N ASN A 24 14.10 -7.66 11.03
CA ASN A 24 13.68 -8.72 11.94
C ASN A 24 12.31 -9.33 11.57
N ASP A 25 11.55 -8.78 10.61
CA ASP A 25 10.25 -9.33 10.19
C ASP A 25 10.37 -10.69 9.49
N ILE A 26 11.40 -10.88 8.65
CA ILE A 26 11.66 -12.12 7.90
C ILE A 26 13.17 -12.36 7.73
N ALA A 27 13.55 -13.59 7.39
CA ALA A 27 14.94 -13.91 7.04
C ALA A 27 15.27 -13.39 5.64
N TRP A 28 16.03 -12.29 5.56
CA TRP A 28 16.46 -11.70 4.30
C TRP A 28 17.59 -12.52 3.62
N PRO A 29 17.63 -12.58 2.28
CA PRO A 29 18.75 -13.20 1.57
C PRO A 29 20.10 -12.58 1.98
N ARG A 30 21.12 -13.40 2.19
CA ARG A 30 22.49 -12.95 2.51
C ARG A 30 23.44 -12.99 1.33
N SER A 31 23.04 -13.66 0.25
CA SER A 31 23.88 -13.88 -0.92
C SER A 31 23.87 -12.66 -1.85
N ALA A 32 25.06 -12.08 -2.07
CA ALA A 32 25.24 -11.02 -3.06
C ALA A 32 24.81 -11.46 -4.47
N ALA A 33 25.05 -12.73 -4.83
CA ALA A 33 24.63 -13.29 -6.12
C ALA A 33 23.10 -13.32 -6.29
N ALA A 34 22.35 -13.56 -5.21
CA ALA A 34 20.88 -13.52 -5.25
C ALA A 34 20.37 -12.12 -5.58
N TYR A 35 20.95 -11.08 -4.99
CA TYR A 35 20.61 -9.69 -5.29
C TYR A 35 21.04 -9.29 -6.70
N ALA A 36 22.26 -9.61 -7.12
CA ALA A 36 22.75 -9.31 -8.46
C ALA A 36 21.83 -9.90 -9.55
N LYS A 37 21.42 -11.17 -9.38
CA LYS A 37 20.44 -11.82 -10.26
C LYS A 37 19.09 -11.08 -10.26
N GLY A 38 18.59 -10.72 -9.07
CA GLY A 38 17.32 -10.01 -8.92
C GLY A 38 17.32 -8.62 -9.58
N VAL A 39 18.41 -7.86 -9.40
CA VAL A 39 18.61 -6.54 -10.02
C VAL A 39 18.69 -6.67 -11.53
N ALA A 40 19.47 -7.62 -12.06
CA ALA A 40 19.59 -7.83 -13.51
C ALA A 40 18.24 -8.17 -14.15
N ALA A 41 17.49 -9.11 -13.56
CA ALA A 41 16.16 -9.47 -14.04
C ALA A 41 15.18 -8.29 -13.99
N SER A 42 15.17 -7.52 -12.89
CA SER A 42 14.29 -6.37 -12.76
C SER A 42 14.65 -5.22 -13.69
N ARG A 43 15.94 -4.99 -13.97
CA ARG A 43 16.38 -3.98 -14.94
C ARG A 43 15.89 -4.31 -16.36
N ALA A 44 15.98 -5.59 -16.75
CA ALA A 44 15.52 -6.03 -18.06
C ALA A 44 14.01 -5.89 -18.22
N ALA A 45 13.24 -6.23 -17.18
CA ALA A 45 11.78 -6.16 -17.20
C ALA A 45 11.23 -4.74 -17.02
N PHE A 46 11.91 -3.89 -16.24
CA PHE A 46 11.44 -2.57 -15.85
C PHE A 46 12.54 -1.51 -16.04
N PRO A 47 12.75 -1.04 -17.29
CA PRO A 47 13.85 -0.11 -17.60
C PRO A 47 13.82 1.19 -16.79
N LEU A 48 12.62 1.71 -16.48
CA LEU A 48 12.45 2.95 -15.71
C LEU A 48 13.05 2.87 -14.30
N THR A 49 12.89 1.73 -13.62
CA THR A 49 13.40 1.56 -12.25
C THR A 49 14.79 0.91 -12.23
N ALA A 50 15.26 0.37 -13.35
CA ALA A 50 16.61 -0.15 -13.58
C ALA A 50 17.13 -1.14 -12.51
N GLY A 51 16.22 -1.85 -11.83
CA GLY A 51 16.52 -2.80 -10.75
C GLY A 51 16.51 -2.24 -9.33
N MET A 52 16.21 -0.95 -9.15
CA MET A 52 16.18 -0.27 -7.85
C MET A 52 15.40 -1.02 -6.75
N PRO A 53 14.19 -1.56 -6.99
CA PRO A 53 13.42 -2.26 -5.96
C PRO A 53 14.00 -3.62 -5.54
N ARG A 54 15.05 -4.12 -6.21
CA ARG A 54 15.63 -5.46 -5.98
C ARG A 54 17.05 -5.41 -5.42
N ASN A 55 17.55 -4.22 -5.09
CA ASN A 55 18.89 -4.04 -4.53
C ASN A 55 19.05 -4.70 -3.15
N ALA A 56 20.30 -4.99 -2.79
CA ALA A 56 20.65 -5.35 -1.43
C ALA A 56 20.42 -4.14 -0.51
N MET A 57 19.65 -4.36 0.56
CA MET A 57 19.42 -3.36 1.61
C MET A 57 20.24 -3.74 2.85
N LEU A 58 20.23 -2.87 3.87
CA LEU A 58 20.97 -3.10 5.13
C LEU A 58 20.64 -4.46 5.77
N CYS A 59 19.44 -5.01 5.53
CA CYS A 59 19.02 -6.31 6.04
C CYS A 59 19.86 -7.48 5.52
N ALA A 60 20.48 -7.33 4.35
CA ALA A 60 21.44 -8.29 3.81
C ALA A 60 22.73 -8.38 4.64
N ALA A 61 23.00 -7.38 5.51
CA ALA A 61 24.14 -7.35 6.43
C ALA A 61 23.73 -7.43 7.91
N TRP A 62 22.44 -7.29 8.25
CA TRP A 62 21.91 -7.36 9.63
C TRP A 62 22.45 -8.57 10.43
N PRO A 63 23.05 -8.37 11.61
CA PRO A 63 23.76 -9.44 12.31
C PRO A 63 22.84 -10.37 13.10
N TYR A 64 21.56 -10.01 13.25
CA TYR A 64 20.59 -10.76 14.03
C TYR A 64 19.65 -11.57 13.14
N ARG A 65 19.23 -12.73 13.62
CA ARG A 65 18.15 -13.50 12.99
C ARG A 65 16.79 -13.01 13.51
N PRO A 66 15.73 -13.07 12.68
CA PRO A 66 14.36 -12.89 13.15
C PRO A 66 14.08 -13.76 14.38
N LYS A 67 13.47 -13.17 15.39
CA LYS A 67 13.08 -13.89 16.61
C LYS A 67 11.82 -14.74 16.41
N GLU A 68 10.96 -14.31 15.50
CA GLU A 68 9.68 -14.92 15.20
C GLU A 68 9.66 -15.45 13.77
N ALA A 69 8.89 -16.51 13.54
CA ALA A 69 8.63 -16.97 12.19
C ALA A 69 7.66 -15.99 11.49
N PRO A 70 7.73 -15.85 10.16
CA PRO A 70 6.75 -15.06 9.42
C PRO A 70 5.33 -15.55 9.72
N VAL A 71 4.43 -14.60 10.00
CA VAL A 71 3.04 -14.93 10.30
C VAL A 71 2.40 -15.62 9.11
N ARG A 72 1.79 -16.79 9.37
CA ARG A 72 0.94 -17.45 8.38
C ARG A 72 -0.42 -16.76 8.36
N ILE A 73 -0.75 -16.13 7.25
CA ILE A 73 -2.07 -15.55 7.01
C ILE A 73 -3.04 -16.68 6.66
N THR A 74 -4.21 -16.69 7.29
CA THR A 74 -5.28 -17.65 7.04
C THR A 74 -6.61 -16.96 6.81
N ASP A 75 -7.59 -17.73 6.34
CA ASP A 75 -8.99 -17.35 6.17
C ASP A 75 -9.85 -17.67 7.41
N ASP A 76 -9.24 -18.08 8.53
CA ASP A 76 -9.95 -18.46 9.76
C ASP A 76 -10.29 -17.24 10.61
N GLY A 77 -11.58 -16.95 10.83
CA GLY A 77 -12.04 -15.89 11.75
C GLY A 77 -13.15 -15.00 11.17
N PRO A 78 -13.49 -13.88 11.84
CA PRO A 78 -14.65 -13.07 11.46
C PRO A 78 -14.49 -12.42 10.10
N SER A 79 -15.65 -12.18 9.47
CA SER A 79 -15.79 -11.65 8.12
C SER A 79 -15.80 -10.12 8.10
N ASN A 80 -14.74 -9.52 8.63
CA ASN A 80 -14.68 -8.11 9.02
C ASN A 80 -13.42 -7.38 8.52
N VAL A 81 -12.82 -7.81 7.40
CA VAL A 81 -11.63 -7.16 6.84
C VAL A 81 -11.97 -6.43 5.55
N LEU A 82 -11.58 -5.15 5.45
CA LEU A 82 -11.61 -4.39 4.20
C LEU A 82 -10.16 -4.10 3.77
N LEU A 83 -9.79 -4.62 2.62
CA LEU A 83 -8.55 -4.27 1.92
C LEU A 83 -8.85 -3.14 0.93
N VAL A 84 -7.99 -2.13 0.89
CA VAL A 84 -8.13 -1.00 -0.03
C VAL A 84 -6.82 -0.87 -0.75
N GLN A 85 -6.88 -0.75 -2.08
CA GLN A 85 -5.69 -0.79 -2.90
C GLN A 85 -5.85 0.10 -4.11
N ASN A 86 -4.92 1.05 -4.29
CA ASN A 86 -4.82 1.77 -5.55
C ASN A 86 -4.37 0.83 -6.66
N GLU A 87 -5.00 0.95 -7.81
CA GLU A 87 -4.68 0.15 -8.99
C GLU A 87 -3.22 0.36 -9.45
N ARG A 88 -2.71 1.59 -9.27
CA ARG A 88 -1.34 1.99 -9.65
C ARG A 88 -0.54 2.46 -8.43
N ASP A 89 -0.48 1.61 -7.40
CA ASP A 89 0.40 1.82 -6.24
C ASP A 89 1.85 1.38 -6.56
N PRO A 90 2.85 2.28 -6.48
CA PRO A 90 4.25 1.96 -6.75
C PRO A 90 4.98 1.29 -5.57
N ALA A 91 4.51 1.45 -4.33
CA ALA A 91 5.17 0.98 -3.12
C ALA A 91 4.63 -0.40 -2.68
N THR A 92 3.31 -0.57 -2.73
CA THR A 92 2.62 -1.85 -2.47
C THR A 92 1.77 -2.26 -3.67
N PRO A 93 2.36 -2.86 -4.73
CA PRO A 93 1.64 -3.11 -5.98
C PRO A 93 0.41 -4.01 -5.82
N LEU A 94 -0.64 -3.76 -6.63
CA LEU A 94 -1.92 -4.49 -6.64
C LEU A 94 -1.75 -6.02 -6.69
N ALA A 95 -0.72 -6.52 -7.37
CA ALA A 95 -0.43 -7.95 -7.42
C ALA A 95 -0.15 -8.55 -6.02
N GLY A 96 0.55 -7.84 -5.15
CA GLY A 96 0.77 -8.24 -3.76
C GLY A 96 -0.52 -8.17 -2.95
N ALA A 97 -1.29 -7.11 -3.11
CA ALA A 97 -2.59 -6.95 -2.45
C ALA A 97 -3.57 -8.08 -2.82
N ARG A 98 -3.62 -8.49 -4.10
CA ARG A 98 -4.46 -9.62 -4.55
C ARG A 98 -4.04 -10.94 -3.88
N LYS A 99 -2.75 -11.16 -3.64
CA LYS A 99 -2.28 -12.34 -2.88
C LYS A 99 -2.74 -12.27 -1.42
N MET A 100 -2.66 -11.11 -0.79
CA MET A 100 -3.17 -10.89 0.58
C MET A 100 -4.68 -11.12 0.65
N ARG A 101 -5.45 -10.57 -0.30
CA ARG A 101 -6.89 -10.83 -0.44
C ARG A 101 -7.21 -12.31 -0.58
N GLY A 102 -6.44 -13.04 -1.40
CA GLY A 102 -6.59 -14.49 -1.53
C GLY A 102 -6.31 -15.23 -0.24
N ALA A 103 -5.22 -14.89 0.46
CA ALA A 103 -4.83 -15.53 1.72
C ALA A 103 -5.84 -15.32 2.86
N LEU A 104 -6.53 -14.18 2.88
CA LEU A 104 -7.57 -13.87 3.86
C LEU A 104 -8.95 -14.49 3.53
N GLY A 105 -9.09 -15.12 2.37
CA GLY A 105 -10.32 -15.81 1.96
C GLY A 105 -11.58 -14.95 2.08
N GLU A 106 -12.65 -15.53 2.61
CA GLU A 106 -13.96 -14.86 2.74
C GLU A 106 -14.00 -13.81 3.87
N ARG A 107 -12.94 -13.73 4.69
CA ARG A 107 -12.87 -12.73 5.76
C ARG A 107 -12.71 -11.31 5.23
N ALA A 108 -12.11 -11.19 4.06
CA ALA A 108 -11.77 -9.93 3.44
C ALA A 108 -12.63 -9.64 2.20
N ARG A 109 -12.92 -8.35 1.98
CA ARG A 109 -13.28 -7.80 0.67
C ARG A 109 -12.23 -6.79 0.28
N MET A 110 -11.97 -6.70 -1.01
CA MET A 110 -11.05 -5.72 -1.59
C MET A 110 -11.81 -4.65 -2.36
N VAL A 111 -11.45 -3.39 -2.12
CA VAL A 111 -11.82 -2.26 -2.97
C VAL A 111 -10.58 -1.84 -3.73
N VAL A 112 -10.59 -2.05 -5.04
CA VAL A 112 -9.57 -1.52 -5.93
C VAL A 112 -9.99 -0.12 -6.35
N VAL A 113 -9.13 0.86 -6.11
CA VAL A 113 -9.38 2.27 -6.41
C VAL A 113 -8.64 2.63 -7.69
N ASP A 114 -9.37 3.19 -8.66
CA ASP A 114 -8.82 3.75 -9.90
C ASP A 114 -8.05 5.05 -9.60
N ALA A 115 -6.90 4.91 -8.94
CA ALA A 115 -5.98 5.99 -8.60
C ALA A 115 -4.52 5.54 -8.70
N THR A 116 -3.62 6.52 -8.70
CA THR A 116 -2.17 6.35 -8.66
C THR A 116 -1.64 6.91 -7.36
N GLY A 117 -0.72 6.19 -6.71
CA GLY A 117 -0.11 6.61 -5.45
C GLY A 117 -0.20 5.52 -4.39
N HIS A 118 0.55 5.72 -3.31
CA HIS A 118 0.54 4.85 -2.13
C HIS A 118 -0.41 5.42 -1.08
N ASP A 119 -1.04 4.60 -0.24
CA ASP A 119 -2.04 5.05 0.76
C ASP A 119 -3.36 5.60 0.14
N SER A 120 -4.30 4.69 -0.15
CA SER A 120 -5.53 5.01 -0.88
C SER A 120 -6.53 5.89 -0.13
N TYR A 121 -6.63 5.79 1.19
CA TYR A 121 -7.70 6.47 1.93
C TYR A 121 -7.30 7.91 2.24
N LEU A 122 -8.13 8.88 1.84
CA LEU A 122 -7.98 10.33 2.04
C LEU A 122 -6.80 11.03 1.34
N ASP A 123 -5.69 10.34 1.07
CA ASP A 123 -4.50 10.94 0.48
C ASP A 123 -4.44 10.72 -1.04
N ASN A 124 -4.33 9.46 -1.48
CA ASN A 124 -4.01 9.13 -2.88
C ASN A 124 -5.10 8.31 -3.59
N GLY A 125 -6.35 8.35 -3.12
CA GLY A 125 -7.47 7.61 -3.69
C GLY A 125 -8.45 8.44 -4.52
N ASN A 126 -9.72 8.08 -4.42
CA ASN A 126 -10.84 8.85 -4.98
C ASN A 126 -12.07 8.76 -4.07
N ALA A 127 -13.06 9.61 -4.29
CA ALA A 127 -14.19 9.72 -3.38
C ALA A 127 -15.06 8.45 -3.30
N CYS A 128 -15.03 7.57 -4.30
CA CYS A 128 -15.69 6.27 -4.19
C CYS A 128 -14.99 5.41 -3.14
N GLY A 129 -13.66 5.31 -3.22
CA GLY A 129 -12.84 4.60 -2.24
C GLY A 129 -13.05 5.16 -0.84
N ASP A 130 -12.95 6.49 -0.69
CA ASP A 130 -13.13 7.15 0.61
C ASP A 130 -14.50 6.85 1.22
N ARG A 131 -15.59 6.97 0.45
CA ARG A 131 -16.93 6.64 0.95
C ARG A 131 -17.04 5.19 1.40
N THR A 132 -16.44 4.25 0.67
CA THR A 132 -16.46 2.83 1.07
C THR A 132 -15.67 2.59 2.34
N VAL A 133 -14.48 3.19 2.47
CA VAL A 133 -13.65 3.07 3.68
C VAL A 133 -14.32 3.74 4.88
N THR A 134 -14.82 4.97 4.72
CA THR A 134 -15.53 5.68 5.78
C THR A 134 -16.77 4.92 6.24
N ARG A 135 -17.55 4.32 5.33
CA ARG A 135 -18.69 3.45 5.72
C ARG A 135 -18.22 2.28 6.57
N PHE A 136 -17.20 1.55 6.12
CA PHE A 136 -16.67 0.40 6.85
C PHE A 136 -16.16 0.80 8.25
N LEU A 137 -15.43 1.90 8.36
CA LEU A 137 -14.94 2.38 9.66
C LEU A 137 -16.08 2.85 10.58
N ALA A 138 -17.15 3.45 10.03
CA ALA A 138 -18.27 3.98 10.79
C ALA A 138 -19.28 2.90 11.23
N THR A 139 -19.50 1.87 10.42
CA THR A 139 -20.58 0.88 10.63
C THR A 139 -20.08 -0.56 10.78
N GLY A 140 -18.82 -0.84 10.44
CA GLY A 140 -18.29 -2.20 10.31
C GLY A 140 -18.72 -2.91 9.02
N GLU A 141 -19.53 -2.27 8.17
CA GLU A 141 -20.05 -2.88 6.95
C GLU A 141 -19.08 -2.70 5.77
N ARG A 142 -18.61 -3.84 5.24
CA ARG A 142 -17.84 -3.91 3.99
C ARG A 142 -18.76 -4.31 2.83
N PRO A 143 -18.37 -4.08 1.56
CA PRO A 143 -19.13 -4.57 0.40
C PRO A 143 -19.35 -6.09 0.44
N ASP A 144 -20.41 -6.59 -0.19
CA ASP A 144 -20.68 -8.05 -0.25
C ASP A 144 -19.65 -8.81 -1.10
N LYS A 145 -19.07 -8.13 -2.08
CA LYS A 145 -18.10 -8.65 -3.05
C LYS A 145 -16.95 -7.66 -3.20
N ASP A 146 -15.83 -8.13 -3.73
CA ASP A 146 -14.75 -7.23 -4.13
C ASP A 146 -15.30 -6.20 -5.14
N ALA A 147 -14.86 -4.95 -4.99
CA ALA A 147 -15.42 -3.81 -5.72
C ALA A 147 -14.33 -3.01 -6.42
N TYR A 148 -14.72 -2.31 -7.48
CA TYR A 148 -13.86 -1.40 -8.21
C TYR A 148 -14.44 0.02 -8.16
N CYS A 149 -13.65 0.95 -7.66
CA CYS A 149 -13.98 2.36 -7.57
C CYS A 149 -13.36 3.11 -8.75
N GLY A 150 -14.04 3.06 -9.90
CA GLY A 150 -13.67 3.77 -11.12
C GLY A 150 -13.96 5.27 -11.06
N TRP A 151 -13.24 6.06 -11.86
CA TRP A 151 -13.42 7.52 -11.93
C TRP A 151 -14.85 7.95 -12.35
N ARG A 152 -15.59 7.09 -13.06
CA ARG A 152 -16.94 7.39 -13.59
C ARG A 152 -18.08 7.27 -12.56
N ALA A 153 -17.81 6.83 -11.33
CA ALA A 153 -18.83 6.81 -10.28
C ALA A 153 -19.34 8.22 -9.90
N HIS A 154 -18.75 9.28 -10.45
CA HIS A 154 -19.10 10.69 -10.21
C HIS A 154 -20.19 11.29 -11.11
N THR A 155 -20.62 10.65 -12.21
CA THR A 155 -21.58 11.30 -13.14
C THR A 155 -23.07 11.08 -12.80
N ARG A 156 -23.41 10.56 -11.62
CA ARG A 156 -24.81 10.38 -11.18
C ARG A 156 -25.13 10.98 -9.79
N GLY A 157 -24.36 11.96 -9.34
CA GLY A 157 -24.76 12.83 -8.23
C GLY A 157 -25.44 14.10 -8.76
N PRO A 158 -26.52 14.62 -8.11
CA PRO A 158 -27.08 15.91 -8.49
C PRO A 158 -25.99 16.98 -8.38
N ARG A 159 -25.84 17.79 -9.44
CA ARG A 159 -24.88 18.90 -9.46
C ARG A 159 -25.23 19.85 -8.30
N PRO A 160 -24.28 20.25 -7.44
CA PRO A 160 -24.53 21.31 -6.48
C PRO A 160 -24.88 22.58 -7.26
N ALA A 161 -26.08 23.11 -7.02
CA ALA A 161 -26.48 24.41 -7.53
C ALA A 161 -25.70 25.48 -6.75
N PHE A 162 -24.63 26.01 -7.34
CA PHE A 162 -24.03 27.24 -6.83
C PHE A 162 -24.93 28.41 -7.25
N PRO A 163 -25.42 29.24 -6.32
CA PRO A 163 -26.13 30.46 -6.67
C PRO A 163 -25.14 31.44 -7.31
N VAL A 164 -25.42 31.83 -8.55
CA VAL A 164 -24.71 32.93 -9.22
C VAL A 164 -25.10 34.22 -8.51
N ALA A 165 -24.14 34.88 -7.87
CA ALA A 165 -24.35 36.21 -7.33
C ALA A 165 -24.57 37.22 -8.48
N PRO A 166 -25.52 38.16 -8.37
CA PRO A 166 -25.74 39.18 -9.39
C PRO A 166 -24.57 40.16 -9.39
N GLY A 167 -23.98 40.36 -10.57
CA GLY A 167 -22.86 41.28 -10.78
C GLY A 167 -23.22 42.74 -10.49
N ARG A 168 -22.23 43.48 -9.98
CA ARG A 168 -22.16 44.94 -10.03
C ARG A 168 -21.17 45.35 -11.09
#